data_AF-A0A925JS60-F1
#
_entry.id   AF-A0A925JS60-F1
#
_cell.length_a   1.000
_cell.length_b   1.000
_cell.length_c   1.000
_cell.angle_alpha   90.00
_cell.angle_beta   90.00
_cell.angle_gamma   90.00
#
_symmetry.space_group_name_H-M   'P 1'
#
loop_
_entity.id
_entity.type
_entity.pdbx_description
1 polymer ?
#
loop_
_entity_poly.entity_id
_entity_poly.type
_entity_poly.pdbx_seq_one_letter_code
_entity_poly.pdbx_strand_id
1 'polypeptide(L)' 'QTIAVVPDSGSGQLEGIAGKMTIIIADGKHSYEFEYTLPQ' A
#
# COMPACT_ATOMS: atom_id res chain seq x y z
N GLN A 1 -5.57 -8.96 6.67
CA GLN A 1 -4.75 -9.51 5.56
C GLN A 1 -3.80 -8.41 5.12
N THR A 2 -2.55 -8.70 4.74
CA THR A 2 -1.54 -7.66 4.43
C THR A 2 -0.87 -7.92 3.09
N ILE A 3 -0.72 -6.86 2.29
CA ILE A 3 -0.11 -6.84 0.96
C ILE A 3 1.06 -5.85 0.99
N ALA A 4 2.20 -6.19 0.39
CA ALA A 4 3.34 -5.29 0.27
C ALA A 4 3.48 -4.74 -1.15
N VAL A 5 3.96 -3.51 -1.26
CA VAL A 5 4.41 -2.97 -2.54
C VAL A 5 5.65 -3.75 -2.99
N VAL A 6 5.67 -4.16 -4.26
CA VAL A 6 6.85 -4.80 -4.83
C VAL A 6 7.93 -3.73 -5.02
N PRO A 7 9.18 -3.97 -4.58
CA PRO A 7 10.26 -3.01 -4.79
C PRO A 7 10.37 -2.57 -6.26
N ASP A 8 10.63 -1.28 -6.48
CA ASP A 8 10.81 -0.64 -7.79
C ASP A 8 9.60 -0.75 -8.76
N SER A 9 8.42 -1.15 -8.28
CA SER A 9 7.21 -1.21 -9.11
C SER A 9 6.49 0.15 -9.28
N GLY A 10 6.88 1.15 -8.50
CA GLY A 10 6.33 2.50 -8.57
C GLY A 10 6.78 3.25 -9.83
N SER A 11 5.95 4.17 -10.34
CA SER A 11 6.30 5.00 -11.51
C SER A 11 5.73 6.42 -11.42
N GLY A 12 6.32 7.34 -12.18
CA GLY A 12 5.92 8.74 -12.19
C GLY A 12 6.07 9.37 -10.81
N GLN A 13 5.01 9.99 -10.29
CA GLN A 13 5.03 10.58 -8.94
C GLN A 13 5.10 9.54 -7.81
N LEU A 14 4.99 8.25 -8.13
CA LEU A 14 5.09 7.16 -7.17
C LEU A 14 6.38 6.36 -7.34
N GLU A 15 7.34 6.84 -8.13
CA GLU A 15 8.64 6.18 -8.28
C GLU A 15 9.33 6.03 -6.92
N GLY A 16 9.82 4.83 -6.64
CA GLY A 16 10.43 4.48 -5.35
C GLY A 16 9.46 4.33 -4.17
N ILE A 17 8.13 4.28 -4.40
CA ILE A 17 7.17 4.00 -3.34
C ILE A 17 7.46 2.65 -2.65
N ALA A 18 7.42 2.67 -1.32
CA ALA A 18 7.46 1.48 -0.49
C ALA A 18 6.32 1.52 0.52
N GLY A 19 5.76 0.37 0.88
CA GLY A 19 4.65 0.35 1.83
C GLY A 19 3.98 -1.01 2.00
N LYS A 20 3.02 -1.03 2.92
CA LYS A 20 2.19 -2.18 3.24
C LYS A 20 0.73 -1.76 3.35
N MET A 21 -0.13 -2.47 2.65
CA MET A 21 -1.57 -2.31 2.71
C MET A 21 -2.19 -3.40 3.57
N THR A 22 -2.92 -3.00 4.60
CA THR A 22 -3.73 -3.87 5.44
C THR A 22 -5.17 -3.83 4.96
N ILE A 23 -5.73 -5.01 4.68
CA ILE A 23 -7.14 -5.21 4.36
C ILE A 23 -7.86 -5.58 5.65
N ILE A 24 -8.86 -4.78 5.99
CA ILE A 24 -9.73 -4.92 7.14
C ILE A 24 -11.10 -5.32 6.61
N ILE A 25 -11.64 -6.44 7.10
CA ILE A 25 -12.96 -6.93 6.72
C ILE A 25 -13.83 -6.92 7.98
N ALA A 26 -14.83 -6.04 8.00
CA ALA A 26 -15.77 -5.90 9.10
C ALA A 26 -17.16 -5.63 8.55
N ASP A 27 -18.18 -6.27 9.14
CA ASP A 27 -19.60 -6.10 8.75
C ASP A 27 -19.87 -6.28 7.25
N GLY A 28 -19.17 -7.22 6.61
CA GLY A 28 -19.28 -7.49 5.18
C GLY A 28 -18.68 -6.42 4.27
N LYS A 29 -17.95 -5.44 4.83
CA LYS A 29 -17.28 -4.37 4.09
C LYS A 29 -15.76 -4.53 4.16
N HIS A 30 -15.11 -4.18 3.06
CA HIS A 30 -13.65 -4.12 2.96
C HIS A 30 -13.20 -2.66 3.12
N SER A 31 -12.31 -2.42 4.08
CA SER A 31 -11.53 -1.18 4.17
C SER A 31 -10.04 -1.49 4.05
N TYR A 32 -9.29 -0.47 3.63
CA TYR A 32 -7.86 -0.57 3.38
C TYR A 32 -7.14 0.50 4.15
N GLU A 33 -6.13 0.09 4.90
CA GLU A 33 -5.17 0.98 5.53
C GLU A 33 -3.86 0.84 4.78
N PHE A 34 -3.30 1.94 4.28
CA PHE A 34 -2.07 1.90 3.50
C PHE A 34 -1.00 2.76 4.16
N GLU A 35 -0.02 2.09 4.75
CA GLU A 35 1.18 2.70 5.28
C GLU A 35 2.22 2.75 4.17
N TYR A 36 2.58 3.95 3.73
CA TYR A 36 3.53 4.14 2.63
C TYR A 36 4.55 5.23 2.93
N THR A 37 5.68 5.12 2.24
CA THR A 37 6.72 6.12 2.16
C THR A 37 7.02 6.41 0.70
N LEU A 38 7.17 7.69 0.37
CA LEU A 38 7.66 8.14 -0.93
C LEU A 38 9.00 8.85 -0.74
N PRO A 39 10.00 8.58 -1.59
CA PRO A 39 11.19 9.40 -1.65
C PRO A 39 10.82 10.82 -2.11
N GLN A 40 11.62 11.80 -1.69
CA GLN A 40 11.39 13.23 -1.91
C GLN A 40 11.89 13.68 -3.29
#